data_AF-A0A822BNH6-F1
#
_entry.id   AF-A0A822BNH6-F1
#
_cell.length_a   1.000
_cell.length_b   1.000
_cell.length_c   1.000
_cell.angle_alpha   90.00
_cell.angle_beta   90.00
_cell.angle_gamma   90.00
#
_symmetry.space_group_name_H-M   'P 1'
#
loop_
_entity.id
_entity.type
_entity.pdbx_description
1 polymer ?
#
loop_
_entity_poly.entity_id
_entity_poly.type
_entity_poly.pdbx_seq_one_letter_code
_entity_poly.pdbx_strand_id
1 'polypeptide(L)'
;NGGKYTVTLIHDDGVGFELMQHVKISIRCVRAPVDFEDIPLSSNVANEEMFERDVMAVQRNGIALKGWFFENSIIDIYSTQLGNIESQNTTYSQCSFT
;
A
#
# COMPACT_ATOMS: atom_id res chain seq x y z
N ASN A 1 25.02 1.51 -4.25
CA ASN A 1 23.60 1.76 -3.92
C ASN A 1 23.04 2.74 -4.94
N GLY A 2 22.47 2.22 -6.02
CA GLY A 2 22.08 3.01 -7.19
C GLY A 2 20.69 3.60 -7.04
N GLY A 3 20.57 4.72 -6.32
CA GLY A 3 19.58 5.80 -6.46
C GLY A 3 18.06 5.53 -6.56
N LYS A 4 17.60 4.27 -6.59
CA LYS A 4 16.21 3.90 -6.79
C LYS A 4 15.53 3.50 -5.48
N TYR A 5 14.27 3.89 -5.34
CA TYR A 5 13.40 3.54 -4.24
C TYR A 5 12.36 2.53 -4.73
N THR A 6 12.13 1.48 -3.96
CA THR A 6 11.01 0.56 -4.21
C THR A 6 9.86 0.96 -3.31
N VAL A 7 8.68 1.16 -3.89
CA VAL A 7 7.45 1.45 -3.15
C VAL A 7 6.53 0.22 -3.21
N THR A 8 6.06 -0.23 -2.05
CA THR A 8 5.01 -1.27 -2.00
C THR A 8 3.70 -0.69 -2.48
N LEU A 9 3.07 -1.28 -3.50
CA LEU A 9 1.77 -0.86 -4.00
C LEU A 9 0.71 -1.91 -3.70
N ILE A 10 -0.15 -1.63 -2.72
CA ILE A 10 -1.23 -2.53 -2.32
C ILE A 10 -2.51 -2.10 -3.03
N HIS A 11 -3.13 -2.97 -3.83
CA HIS A 11 -4.32 -2.62 -4.62
C HIS A 11 -5.29 -3.80 -4.77
N ASP A 12 -6.57 -3.52 -4.98
CA ASP A 12 -7.58 -4.53 -5.39
C ASP A 12 -7.59 -4.69 -6.91
N ASP A 13 -8.52 -5.50 -7.40
CA ASP A 13 -9.01 -5.44 -8.76
C ASP A 13 -10.09 -4.34 -8.93
N GLY A 14 -10.01 -3.57 -10.03
CA GLY A 14 -11.00 -2.55 -10.39
C GLY A 14 -10.46 -1.11 -10.47
N VAL A 15 -11.33 -0.12 -10.21
CA VAL A 15 -11.01 1.31 -10.41
C VAL A 15 -9.81 1.78 -9.58
N GLY A 16 -9.63 1.20 -8.39
CA GLY A 16 -8.46 1.46 -7.55
C GLY A 16 -7.15 1.08 -8.24
N PHE A 17 -7.11 -0.05 -8.94
CA PHE A 17 -5.94 -0.47 -9.71
C PHE A 17 -5.69 0.43 -10.92
N GLU A 18 -6.73 0.77 -11.68
CA GLU A 18 -6.62 1.65 -12.85
C GLU A 18 -6.01 3.01 -12.45
N LEU A 19 -6.49 3.60 -11.36
CA LEU A 19 -5.94 4.84 -10.82
C LEU A 19 -4.45 4.69 -10.44
N MET A 20 -4.08 3.58 -9.81
CA MET A 20 -2.69 3.32 -9.46
C MET A 20 -1.79 3.12 -10.68
N GLN A 21 -2.30 2.55 -11.78
CA GLN A 21 -1.56 2.51 -13.05
C GLN A 21 -1.27 3.93 -13.57
N HIS A 22 -2.23 4.85 -13.48
CA HIS A 22 -2.01 6.25 -13.83
C HIS A 22 -0.94 6.93 -12.96
N VAL A 23 -0.89 6.63 -11.65
CA VAL A 23 0.16 7.13 -10.76
C VAL A 23 1.54 6.62 -11.20
N LYS A 24 1.67 5.32 -11.51
CA LYS A 24 2.94 4.75 -12.03
C LYS A 24 3.40 5.44 -13.30
N ILE A 25 2.48 5.67 -14.25
CA ILE A 25 2.76 6.39 -15.49
C ILE A 25 3.27 7.80 -15.18
N SER A 26 2.59 8.53 -14.30
CA SER A 26 2.97 9.91 -13.92
C SER A 26 4.37 9.97 -13.31
N ILE A 27 4.69 9.05 -12.41
CA ILE A 27 6.01 8.93 -11.76
C ILE A 27 7.10 8.59 -12.78
N ARG A 28 6.79 7.70 -13.73
CA ARG A 28 7.68 7.40 -14.86
C ARG A 28 7.90 8.61 -15.78
N CYS A 29 6.86 9.39 -16.05
CA CYS A 29 6.93 10.58 -16.89
C CYS A 29 7.89 11.63 -16.31
N VAL A 30 7.90 11.81 -14.98
CA VAL A 30 8.83 12.72 -14.29
C VAL A 30 10.23 12.11 -14.07
N ARG A 31 10.46 10.87 -14.54
CA ARG A 31 11.72 10.12 -14.36
C ARG A 31 12.15 10.01 -12.90
N ALA A 32 11.18 9.98 -11.98
CA ALA A 32 11.48 9.74 -10.59
C ALA A 32 12.10 8.33 -10.46
N PRO A 33 13.14 8.16 -9.63
CA PRO A 33 13.83 6.88 -9.50
C PRO A 33 13.04 5.97 -8.55
N VAL A 34 11.83 5.60 -8.96
CA VAL A 34 10.88 4.80 -8.20
C VAL A 34 10.51 3.56 -9.00
N ASP A 35 10.73 2.40 -8.41
CA ASP A 35 10.17 1.12 -8.87
C ASP A 35 9.01 0.73 -7.92
N PHE A 36 8.06 -0.07 -8.41
CA PHE A 36 6.90 -0.51 -7.61
C PHE A 36 6.92 -2.03 -7.43
N GLU A 37 6.63 -2.47 -6.21
CA GLU A 37 6.29 -3.85 -5.90
C GLU A 37 4.76 -3.97 -5.81
N ASP A 38 4.14 -4.60 -6.80
CA ASP A 38 2.70 -4.81 -6.81
C ASP A 38 2.27 -5.93 -5.86
N ILE A 39 1.37 -5.59 -4.95
CA ILE A 39 0.80 -6.48 -3.95
C ILE A 39 -0.72 -6.50 -4.17
N PRO A 40 -1.23 -7.41 -5.04
CA PRO A 40 -2.65 -7.52 -5.30
C PRO A 40 -3.36 -8.10 -4.07
N LEU A 41 -4.49 -7.50 -3.73
CA LEU A 41 -5.46 -8.01 -2.77
C LEU A 41 -6.55 -8.74 -3.54
N SER A 42 -6.79 -9.99 -3.17
CA SER A 42 -7.95 -10.74 -3.64
C SER A 42 -9.12 -10.43 -2.72
N SER A 43 -10.15 -9.78 -3.27
CA SER A 43 -11.41 -9.44 -2.57
C SER A 43 -12.15 -10.66 -1.98
N ASN A 44 -11.83 -11.88 -2.45
CA ASN A 44 -12.47 -13.11 -1.99
C ASN A 44 -11.75 -13.82 -0.83
N VAL A 45 -10.52 -13.43 -0.49
CA VAL A 45 -9.70 -14.15 0.50
C VAL A 45 -8.91 -13.16 1.33
N ALA A 46 -9.54 -12.43 2.23
CA ALA A 46 -8.78 -11.72 3.26
C ALA A 46 -8.39 -12.71 4.36
N ASN A 47 -7.12 -13.12 4.39
CA ASN A 47 -6.57 -14.03 5.39
C ASN A 47 -5.29 -13.47 6.05
N GLU A 48 -4.86 -14.09 7.15
CA GLU A 48 -3.69 -13.67 7.92
C GLU A 48 -2.39 -13.69 7.09
N GLU A 49 -2.23 -14.67 6.21
CA GLU A 49 -1.06 -14.78 5.31
C GLU A 49 -0.94 -13.58 4.36
N MET A 50 -2.05 -13.11 3.80
CA MET A 50 -2.06 -11.91 2.97
C MET A 50 -1.69 -10.66 3.77
N PHE A 51 -2.20 -10.54 5.00
CA PHE A 51 -1.83 -9.43 5.87
C PHE A 51 -0.33 -9.46 6.21
N GLU A 52 0.21 -10.62 6.58
CA GLU A 52 1.64 -10.79 6.86
C GLU A 52 2.50 -10.45 5.64
N ARG A 53 2.13 -10.93 4.45
CA ARG A 53 2.81 -10.60 3.19
C ARG A 53 2.87 -9.09 2.97
N ASP A 54 1.74 -8.41 3.15
CA ASP A 54 1.64 -6.97 2.96
C ASP A 54 2.51 -6.21 3.97
N VAL A 55 2.41 -6.56 5.26
CA VAL A 55 3.23 -5.95 6.33
C VAL A 55 4.72 -6.17 6.07
N MET A 56 5.13 -7.39 5.71
CA MET A 56 6.53 -7.69 5.38
C MET A 56 7.01 -6.87 4.18
N ALA A 57 6.16 -6.65 3.17
CA ALA A 57 6.51 -5.82 2.03
C ALA A 57 6.69 -4.35 2.42
N VAL A 58 5.79 -3.80 3.24
CA VAL A 58 5.94 -2.43 3.76
C VAL A 58 7.18 -2.29 4.64
N GLN A 59 7.46 -3.25 5.52
CA GLN A 59 8.65 -3.22 6.38
C GLN A 59 9.95 -3.29 5.58
N ARG A 60 9.98 -4.12 4.53
CA ARG A 60 11.15 -4.26 3.65
C ARG A 60 11.42 -3.00 2.83
N ASN A 61 10.38 -2.39 2.28
CA ASN A 61 10.51 -1.23 1.37
C ASN A 61 10.47 0.12 2.12
N GLY A 62 9.96 0.15 3.35
CA GLY A 62 9.84 1.32 4.23
C GLY A 62 8.74 2.31 3.84
N ILE A 63 8.16 2.19 2.65
CA ILE A 63 7.11 3.06 2.13
C ILE A 63 6.10 2.24 1.32
N ALA A 64 4.82 2.63 1.43
CA ALA A 64 3.74 1.99 0.71
C ALA A 64 2.75 3.02 0.14
N LEU A 65 2.12 2.66 -0.97
CA LEU A 65 0.99 3.33 -1.58
C LEU A 65 -0.17 2.33 -1.60
N LYS A 66 -1.32 2.72 -1.04
CA LYS A 66 -2.53 1.88 -0.99
C LYS A 66 -3.57 2.43 -1.96
N GLY A 67 -4.02 1.59 -2.89
CA GLY A 67 -5.11 1.88 -3.81
C GLY A 67 -6.46 2.01 -3.10
N TRP A 68 -7.46 2.51 -3.81
CA TRP A 68 -8.82 2.59 -3.27
C TRP A 68 -9.52 1.23 -3.36
N PHE A 69 -10.16 0.82 -2.28
CA PHE A 69 -11.01 -0.38 -2.19
C PHE A 69 -12.49 0.01 -2.10
N PHE A 70 -13.33 -0.71 -2.85
CA PHE A 70 -14.78 -0.57 -2.84
C PHE A 70 -15.45 -1.78 -2.15
N GLU A 71 -15.12 -2.07 -0.89
CA GLU A 71 -16.02 -2.80 0.01
C GLU A 71 -15.59 -2.65 1.48
N ASN A 72 -16.57 -2.61 2.38
CA ASN A 72 -16.37 -2.40 3.82
C ASN A 72 -15.75 -3.62 4.53
N SER A 73 -15.79 -4.81 3.92
CA SER A 73 -15.31 -6.06 4.50
C SER A 73 -13.79 -6.11 4.72
N ILE A 74 -13.00 -5.43 3.88
CA ILE A 74 -11.54 -5.37 4.01
C ILE A 74 -11.12 -4.35 5.07
N ILE A 75 -11.88 -3.26 5.25
CA ILE A 75 -11.60 -2.22 6.25
C ILE A 75 -11.68 -2.80 7.67
N ASP A 76 -12.63 -3.71 7.92
CA ASP A 76 -12.80 -4.34 9.24
C ASP A 76 -11.60 -5.20 9.64
N ILE A 77 -10.96 -5.88 8.68
CA ILE A 77 -9.81 -6.76 8.94
C ILE A 77 -8.55 -5.93 9.24
N TYR A 78 -8.24 -4.92 8.42
CA TYR A 78 -7.10 -4.04 8.71
C TYR A 78 -7.33 -3.21 9.98
N SER A 79 -8.55 -2.77 10.29
CA SER A 79 -8.81 -1.97 11.50
C SER A 79 -8.68 -2.82 12.77
N THR A 80 -9.12 -4.08 12.75
CA THR A 80 -8.95 -5.01 13.86
C THR A 80 -7.46 -5.32 14.12
N GLN A 81 -6.66 -5.49 13.06
CA GLN A 81 -5.23 -5.80 13.18
C GLN A 81 -4.37 -4.55 13.45
N LEU A 82 -4.69 -3.39 12.86
CA LEU A 82 -4.01 -2.11 13.14
C LEU A 82 -4.35 -1.59 14.53
N GLY A 83 -5.58 -1.79 15.04
CA GLY A 83 -5.92 -1.47 16.42
C GLY A 83 -5.04 -2.20 17.45
N ASN A 84 -4.53 -3.38 17.10
CA ASN A 84 -3.54 -4.10 17.91
C ASN A 84 -2.12 -3.50 17.79
N ILE A 85 -1.76 -2.94 16.62
CA ILE A 85 -0.43 -2.35 16.34
C ILE A 85 -0.30 -0.91 16.87
N GLU A 86 -1.35 -0.10 16.76
CA GLU A 86 -1.37 1.30 17.27
C GLU A 86 -1.20 1.38 18.79
N SER A 87 -1.49 0.30 19.52
CA SER A 87 -1.22 0.19 20.96
C SER A 87 0.27 0.26 21.32
N GLN A 88 1.18 0.14 20.34
CA GLN A 88 2.62 0.08 20.61
C GLN A 88 3.47 1.17 19.97
N ASN A 89 3.01 1.93 18.98
CA ASN A 89 3.78 3.06 18.42
C ASN A 89 2.91 3.95 17.53
N THR A 90 2.78 5.23 17.86
CA THR A 90 2.24 6.20 16.87
C THR A 90 2.89 7.57 16.96
N THR A 91 3.64 7.93 15.92
CA THR A 91 3.75 9.29 15.42
C THR A 91 3.60 9.20 13.91
N TYR A 92 2.39 9.42 13.40
CA TYR A 92 2.15 9.60 11.97
C TYR A 92 2.24 11.09 11.65
N SER A 93 3.18 11.48 10.79
CA SER A 93 3.17 12.82 10.19
C SER A 93 2.25 12.79 8.97
N GLN A 94 1.07 13.40 9.07
CA GLN A 94 0.28 13.75 7.91
C GLN A 94 1.08 14.71 7.03
N CYS A 95 1.25 14.36 5.75
CA CYS A 95 1.82 15.26 4.76
C CYS A 95 0.69 16.15 4.21
N SER A 96 0.60 17.38 4.69
CA SER A 96 -0.31 18.40 4.15
C SER A 96 0.31 19.03 2.91
N PHE A 97 -0.40 18.98 1.78
CA PHE A 97 -0.04 19.75 0.59
C PHE A 97 -0.43 21.23 0.82
N THR A 98 0.56 22.12 0.79
CA THR A 98 0.40 23.58 0.70
C THR A 98 0.35 24.01 -0.75
#